data_AF-A0A7V3JL44-F1
#
_entry.id   AF-A0A7V3JL44-F1
#
_cell.length_a   1.000
_cell.length_b   1.000
_cell.length_c   1.000
_cell.angle_alpha   90.00
_cell.angle_beta   90.00
_cell.angle_gamma   90.00
#
_symmetry.space_group_name_H-M   'P 1'
#
loop_
_entity.id
_entity.type
_entity.pdbx_description
1 polymer ?
#
loop_
_entity_poly.entity_id
_entity_poly.type
_entity_poly.pdbx_seq_one_letter_code
_entity_poly.pdbx_strand_id
1 'polypeptide(L)'
;MAHFAQAKKLRWVDLAGTRITDAGLATFDGCKTLSLLFLADTAINDATVDQLQQFTKLERLDLRNTKVSAEGVARLRAALPRCCIEY
;
A
#
# COMPACT_ATOMS: atom_id res chain seq x y z
N MET A 1 -3.30 -15.82 12.26
CA MET A 1 -4.31 -14.77 12.51
C MET A 1 -4.19 -13.71 11.42
N ALA A 2 -5.07 -13.72 10.42
CA ALA A 2 -5.13 -12.69 9.38
C ALA A 2 -6.50 -12.00 9.49
N HIS A 3 -6.62 -11.07 10.45
CA HIS A 3 -7.91 -10.47 10.81
C HIS A 3 -8.41 -9.42 9.80
N PHE A 4 -7.52 -8.83 8.98
CA PHE A 4 -7.90 -7.75 8.07
C PHE A 4 -8.41 -8.22 6.70
N ALA A 5 -8.18 -9.47 6.30
CA ALA A 5 -8.69 -10.00 5.02
C ALA A 5 -10.23 -9.95 4.90
N GLN A 6 -10.95 -9.90 6.03
CA GLN A 6 -12.41 -9.79 6.05
C GLN A 6 -12.91 -8.35 6.21
N ALA A 7 -12.02 -7.37 6.40
CA ALA A 7 -12.35 -5.95 6.56
C ALA A 7 -12.70 -5.30 5.20
N LYS A 8 -13.67 -5.86 4.49
CA LYS A 8 -14.13 -5.43 3.15
C LYS A 8 -14.72 -4.01 3.11
N LYS A 9 -14.81 -3.31 4.24
CA LYS A 9 -15.28 -1.93 4.35
C LYS A 9 -14.16 -0.94 4.67
N LEU A 10 -12.92 -1.40 4.83
CA LEU A 10 -11.78 -0.56 5.16
C LEU A 10 -11.51 0.40 4.00
N ARG A 11 -11.54 1.70 4.29
CA ARG A 11 -11.34 2.78 3.30
C ARG A 11 -10.01 3.50 3.51
N TRP A 12 -9.59 3.61 4.76
CA TRP A 12 -8.41 4.35 5.17
C TRP A 12 -7.62 3.50 6.16
N VAL A 13 -6.34 3.32 5.85
CA VAL A 13 -5.33 2.75 6.74
C VAL A 13 -4.16 3.73 6.83
N ASP A 14 -3.76 4.04 8.05
CA ASP A 14 -2.54 4.78 8.34
C ASP A 14 -1.59 3.87 9.13
N LEU A 15 -0.43 3.60 8.56
CA LEU A 15 0.64 2.80 9.15
C LEU A 15 1.97 3.57 9.10
N ALA A 16 1.93 4.90 8.91
CA ALA A 16 3.12 5.71 8.84
C ALA A 16 3.94 5.63 10.14
N GLY A 17 5.27 5.53 10.01
CA GLY A 17 6.21 5.40 11.14
C GLY A 17 6.11 4.08 11.91
N THR A 18 5.32 3.11 11.46
CA THR A 18 5.22 1.80 12.11
C THR A 18 6.31 0.83 11.63
N ARG A 19 6.47 -0.29 12.35
CA ARG A 19 7.38 -1.39 11.97
C ARG A 19 6.73 -2.39 11.00
N ILE A 20 5.76 -1.94 10.19
CA ILE A 20 5.11 -2.81 9.21
C ILE A 20 6.13 -3.33 8.19
N THR A 21 5.99 -4.60 7.82
CA THR A 21 6.81 -5.28 6.82
C THR A 21 5.94 -5.70 5.64
N ASP A 22 6.57 -6.14 4.55
CA ASP A 22 5.88 -6.66 3.37
C ASP A 22 4.92 -7.81 3.73
N ALA A 23 5.34 -8.71 4.63
CA ALA A 23 4.50 -9.79 5.13
C ALA A 23 3.31 -9.30 5.97
N GLY A 24 3.49 -8.19 6.71
CA GLY A 24 2.40 -7.53 7.44
C GLY A 24 1.37 -6.94 6.48
N LEU A 25 1.83 -6.26 5.42
CA LEU A 25 0.95 -5.67 4.40
C LEU A 25 0.18 -6.74 3.61
N ALA A 26 0.77 -7.92 3.40
CA ALA A 26 0.10 -9.07 2.78
C ALA A 26 -1.22 -9.45 3.47
N THR A 27 -1.37 -9.18 4.77
CA THR A 27 -2.59 -9.49 5.52
C THR A 27 -3.81 -8.62 5.14
N PHE A 28 -3.58 -7.55 4.37
CA PHE A 28 -4.60 -6.63 3.87
C PHE A 28 -5.14 -7.01 2.49
N ASP A 29 -4.74 -8.14 1.91
CA ASP A 29 -5.12 -8.56 0.55
C ASP A 29 -6.65 -8.49 0.30
N GLY A 30 -7.47 -8.84 1.29
CA GLY A 30 -8.94 -8.76 1.17
C GLY A 30 -9.55 -7.34 1.22
N CYS A 31 -8.78 -6.30 1.52
CA CYS A 31 -9.23 -4.91 1.64
C CYS A 31 -9.31 -4.19 0.28
N LYS A 32 -9.98 -4.79 -0.72
CA LYS A 32 -10.12 -4.23 -2.08
C LYS A 32 -10.91 -2.92 -2.16
N THR A 33 -11.42 -2.45 -1.03
CA THR A 33 -12.16 -1.20 -0.85
C THR A 33 -11.31 -0.04 -0.37
N LEU A 34 -10.03 -0.26 -0.10
CA LEU A 34 -9.11 0.73 0.40
C LEU A 34 -8.93 1.87 -0.62
N SER A 35 -9.05 3.10 -0.12
CA SER A 35 -8.94 4.35 -0.88
C SER A 35 -7.74 5.18 -0.44
N LEU A 36 -7.38 5.12 0.85
CA LEU A 36 -6.26 5.85 1.43
C LEU A 36 -5.32 4.89 2.17
N LEU A 37 -4.04 4.90 1.83
CA LEU A 37 -3.02 4.09 2.47
C LEU A 37 -1.75 4.91 2.72
N PHE A 38 -1.41 5.12 3.99
CA PHE A 38 -0.20 5.84 4.38
C PHE A 38 0.85 4.86 4.91
N LEU A 39 2.01 4.81 4.24
CA LEU A 39 3.13 3.92 4.56
C LEU A 39 4.44 4.69 4.73
N ALA A 40 4.37 6.02 4.90
CA ALA A 40 5.54 6.86 5.07
C ALA A 40 6.40 6.39 6.26
N ASP A 41 7.72 6.52 6.15
CA ASP A 41 8.67 6.16 7.21
C ASP A 41 8.58 4.68 7.66
N THR A 42 8.26 3.77 6.73
CA THR A 42 8.23 2.32 6.99
C THR A 42 9.31 1.57 6.22
N ALA A 43 9.55 0.30 6.60
CA ALA A 43 10.60 -0.53 6.01
C ALA A 43 10.19 -1.30 4.75
N ILE A 44 9.02 -1.00 4.17
CA ILE A 44 8.52 -1.68 2.96
C ILE A 44 9.43 -1.45 1.75
N ASN A 45 9.49 -2.43 0.85
CA ASN A 45 10.32 -2.38 -0.36
C ASN A 45 9.54 -2.89 -1.59
N ASP A 46 10.23 -3.03 -2.73
CA ASP A 46 9.62 -3.43 -4.01
C ASP A 46 8.85 -4.77 -3.97
N ALA A 47 9.10 -5.64 -2.97
CA ALA A 47 8.30 -6.84 -2.75
C ALA A 47 6.82 -6.54 -2.45
N THR A 48 6.48 -5.35 -1.95
CA THR A 48 5.09 -4.91 -1.73
C THR A 48 4.43 -4.32 -2.96
N VAL A 49 5.17 -4.01 -4.02
CA VAL A 49 4.61 -3.35 -5.21
C VAL A 49 3.50 -4.18 -5.83
N ASP A 50 3.71 -5.49 -6.01
CA ASP A 50 2.69 -6.39 -6.57
C ASP A 50 1.43 -6.44 -5.69
N GLN A 51 1.60 -6.33 -4.37
CA GLN A 51 0.49 -6.28 -3.41
C GLN A 51 -0.19 -4.92 -3.33
N LEU A 52 0.46 -3.83 -3.72
CA LEU A 52 -0.16 -2.51 -3.75
C LEU A 52 -1.01 -2.33 -5.01
N GLN A 53 -0.61 -2.92 -6.14
CA GLN A 53 -1.33 -2.82 -7.42
C GLN A 53 -2.74 -3.41 -7.40
N GLN A 54 -2.99 -4.37 -6.52
CA GLN A 54 -4.30 -5.00 -6.35
C GLN A 54 -5.31 -4.13 -5.61
N PHE A 55 -4.88 -3.05 -4.94
CA PHE A 55 -5.79 -2.06 -4.35
C PHE A 55 -6.23 -1.04 -5.41
N THR A 56 -6.97 -1.53 -6.41
CA THR A 56 -7.40 -0.76 -7.59
C THR A 56 -8.30 0.44 -7.30
N LYS A 57 -8.76 0.58 -6.06
CA LYS A 57 -9.57 1.72 -5.58
C LYS A 57 -8.77 2.76 -4.78
N LEU A 58 -7.44 2.61 -4.69
CA LEU A 58 -6.60 3.61 -4.06
C LEU A 58 -6.68 4.94 -4.80
N GLU A 59 -6.96 5.98 -4.04
CA GLU A 59 -6.95 7.38 -4.46
C GLU A 59 -5.69 8.08 -3.94
N ARG A 60 -5.16 7.65 -2.79
CA ARG A 60 -3.92 8.19 -2.23
C ARG A 60 -3.07 7.10 -1.61
N LEU A 61 -1.79 7.10 -1.97
CA LEU A 61 -0.76 6.22 -1.45
C LEU A 61 0.48 7.04 -1.10
N ASP A 62 0.90 6.98 0.15
CA ASP A 62 2.10 7.68 0.63
C ASP A 62 3.23 6.69 0.90
N LEU A 63 4.30 6.81 0.12
CA LEU A 63 5.51 5.98 0.16
C LEU A 63 6.77 6.79 0.52
N ARG A 64 6.63 8.01 1.02
CA ARG A 64 7.77 8.85 1.41
C ARG A 64 8.64 8.13 2.44
N ASN A 65 9.96 8.25 2.29
CA ASN A 65 10.93 7.62 3.19
C ASN A 65 10.78 6.09 3.34
N THR A 66 10.27 5.41 2.31
CA THR A 66 10.27 3.93 2.24
C THR A 66 11.47 3.40 1.46
N LYS A 67 11.60 2.08 1.33
CA LYS A 67 12.64 1.42 0.50
C LYS A 67 12.13 1.00 -0.88
N VAL A 68 10.95 1.48 -1.29
CA VAL A 68 10.44 1.26 -2.65
C VAL A 68 11.32 2.05 -3.64
N SER A 69 11.72 1.40 -4.73
CA SER A 69 12.54 2.04 -5.76
C SER A 69 11.70 2.93 -6.68
N ALA A 70 12.38 3.83 -7.41
CA ALA A 70 11.72 4.64 -8.43
C ALA A 70 11.07 3.77 -9.52
N GLU A 71 11.65 2.61 -9.83
CA GLU A 71 11.06 1.63 -10.75
C GLU A 71 9.78 1.01 -10.17
N GLY A 72 9.81 0.63 -8.90
CA GLY A 72 8.63 0.16 -8.17
C GLY A 72 7.48 1.18 -8.22
N VAL A 73 7.77 2.46 -7.97
CA VAL A 73 6.79 3.55 -8.08
C VAL A 73 6.29 3.75 -9.50
N ALA A 74 7.16 3.66 -10.51
CA ALA A 74 6.74 3.74 -11.91
C ALA A 74 5.74 2.63 -12.26
N ARG A 75 5.98 1.41 -11.80
CA ARG A 75 5.03 0.29 -11.94
C ARG A 75 3.71 0.56 -11.23
N LEU A 76 3.74 1.13 -10.01
CA LEU A 76 2.52 1.51 -9.29
C LEU A 76 1.73 2.59 -10.01
N ARG A 77 2.39 3.62 -10.55
CA ARG A 77 1.72 4.68 -11.33
C ARG A 77 1.07 4.13 -12.61
N ALA A 78 1.71 3.16 -13.26
CA ALA A 78 1.14 2.48 -14.43
C ALA A 78 -0.08 1.63 -14.07
N ALA A 79 -0.04 0.92 -12.95
CA ALA A 79 -1.12 0.05 -12.49
C ALA A 79 -2.30 0.80 -11.84
N LEU A 80 -2.02 1.93 -11.17
CA LEU A 80 -2.98 2.74 -10.43
C LEU A 80 -3.02 4.17 -10.99
N PRO A 81 -3.46 4.39 -12.24
CA PRO A 81 -3.35 5.67 -12.94
C PRO A 81 -4.19 6.80 -12.33
N ARG A 82 -5.13 6.46 -11.43
CA ARG A 82 -5.97 7.43 -10.70
C ARG A 82 -5.53 7.64 -9.25
N CYS A 83 -4.51 6.93 -8.78
CA CYS A 83 -3.98 7.06 -7.44
C CYS A 83 -2.92 8.17 -7.39
N CYS A 84 -3.07 9.09 -6.44
CA CYS A 84 -2.04 10.05 -6.10
C CYS A 84 -0.96 9.34 -5.27
N ILE A 85 0.22 9.14 -5.86
CA ILE A 85 1.36 8.47 -5.23
C ILE A 85 2.41 9.51 -4.83
N GLU A 86 2.58 9.69 -3.53
CA GLU A 86 3.66 10.49 -2.92
C GLU A 86 4.89 9.58 -2.71
N TYR A 87 6.03 9.98 -3.27
CA TYR A 87 7.30 9.25 -3.24
C TYR A 87 8.45 10.21 -2.97
#